data_AF-A0A060C6H6-F1
#
_entry.id   AF-A0A060C6H6-F1
#
_cell.length_a   1.000
_cell.length_b   1.000
_cell.length_c   1.000
_cell.angle_alpha   90.00
_cell.angle_beta   90.00
_cell.angle_gamma   90.00
#
_symmetry.space_group_name_H-M   'P 1'
#
loop_
_entity.id
_entity.type
_entity.pdbx_description
1 polymer ?
#
loop_
_entity_poly.entity_id
_entity_poly.type
_entity_poly.pdbx_seq_one_letter_code
_entity_poly.pdbx_strand_id
1 'polypeptide(L)'
;DFRDPKVLWHAATKKWVMVLAVGQELQLYSSSNLKDWTYESSFGEGEGAHGGVWECPDLIELPVDGSDLKKWVLVCNINPGGPFGGSATQYFVGSFDGRKFVNDSPSVTKWMDWGKDHYATVTWSNAPEVATLLWHG
;
A
#
# COMPACT_ATOMS: atom_id res chain seq x y z
N ASP A 1 5.84 11.79 12.43
CA ASP A 1 4.79 11.48 11.45
C ASP A 1 4.58 9.96 11.45
N PHE A 2 3.40 9.47 11.84
CA PHE A 2 3.11 8.05 12.10
C PHE A 2 1.59 7.81 12.11
N ARG A 3 1.01 7.32 11.01
CA ARG A 3 -0.46 7.27 10.85
C ARG A 3 -0.94 6.24 9.82
N ASP A 4 -2.26 6.12 9.73
CA ASP A 4 -3.03 5.38 8.71
C ASP A 4 -2.72 3.88 8.63
N PRO A 5 -3.00 3.10 9.70
CA PRO A 5 -2.72 1.67 9.68
C PRO A 5 -3.69 0.93 8.75
N LYS A 6 -3.15 0.22 7.75
CA LYS A 6 -3.85 -0.89 7.10
C LYS A 6 -3.47 -2.20 7.78
N VAL A 7 -4.45 -2.96 8.24
CA VAL A 7 -4.22 -4.29 8.83
C VAL A 7 -4.89 -5.37 7.98
N LEU A 8 -4.17 -6.47 7.71
CA LEU A 8 -4.70 -7.66 7.05
C LEU A 8 -4.19 -8.95 7.70
N TRP A 9 -4.93 -10.04 7.55
CA TRP A 9 -4.45 -11.38 7.92
C TRP A 9 -3.63 -11.98 6.77
N HIS A 10 -2.37 -12.31 7.03
CA HIS A 10 -1.52 -12.99 6.07
C HIS A 10 -1.54 -14.50 6.32
N ALA A 11 -2.35 -15.22 5.54
CA ALA A 11 -2.62 -16.64 5.77
C ALA A 11 -1.37 -17.53 5.70
N ALA A 12 -0.43 -17.22 4.79
CA ALA A 12 0.79 -17.99 4.61
C ALA A 12 1.70 -17.99 5.85
N THR A 13 1.78 -16.85 6.58
CA THR A 13 2.58 -16.74 7.81
C THR A 13 1.75 -16.88 9.09
N LYS A 14 0.41 -16.95 8.98
CA LYS A 14 -0.53 -16.99 10.10
C LYS A 14 -0.31 -15.84 11.09
N LYS A 15 -0.15 -14.64 10.55
CA LYS A 15 0.02 -13.41 11.34
C LYS A 15 -0.83 -12.29 10.77
N TRP A 16 -1.18 -11.36 11.62
CA TRP A 16 -1.64 -10.04 11.21
C TRP A 16 -0.44 -9.24 10.70
N VAL A 17 -0.64 -8.53 9.60
CA VAL A 17 0.32 -7.59 9.03
C VAL A 17 -0.31 -6.21 9.10
N MET A 18 0.47 -5.24 9.58
CA MET A 18 0.13 -3.82 9.51
C MET A 18 1.08 -3.11 8.56
N VAL A 19 0.53 -2.30 7.67
CA VAL A 19 1.29 -1.33 6.87
C VAL A 19 0.93 0.06 7.38
N LEU A 20 1.94 0.89 7.61
CA LEU A 20 1.78 2.18 8.26
C LEU A 20 2.62 3.25 7.57
N ALA A 21 2.06 4.44 7.38
CA ALA A 21 2.81 5.58 6.85
C ALA A 21 3.64 6.24 7.94
N VAL A 22 4.97 6.33 7.73
CA VAL A 22 5.93 6.91 8.67
C VAL A 22 6.86 7.86 7.93
N GLY A 23 6.49 9.14 7.89
CA GLY A 23 7.27 10.17 7.20
C GLY A 23 7.25 10.00 5.67
N GLN A 24 8.30 9.39 5.12
CA GLN A 24 8.48 9.17 3.67
C GLN A 24 8.64 7.70 3.31
N GLU A 25 8.27 6.80 4.21
CA GLU A 25 8.30 5.37 3.99
C GLU A 25 7.01 4.72 4.52
N LEU A 26 6.75 3.51 4.03
CA LEU A 26 5.76 2.61 4.60
C LEU A 26 6.47 1.57 5.46
N GLN A 27 6.13 1.50 6.73
CA GLN A 27 6.66 0.49 7.64
C GLN A 27 5.70 -0.68 7.77
N LEU A 28 6.26 -1.90 7.75
CA LEU A 28 5.53 -3.14 7.88
C LEU A 28 5.80 -3.75 9.26
N TYR A 29 4.72 -4.13 9.93
CA TYR A 29 4.74 -4.77 11.24
C TYR A 29 3.95 -6.09 11.20
N SER A 30 4.30 -7.04 12.06
CA SER A 30 3.51 -8.26 12.26
C SER A 30 3.05 -8.44 13.71
N SER A 31 1.90 -9.09 13.88
CA SER A 31 1.35 -9.43 15.20
C SER A 31 0.60 -10.76 15.18
N SER A 32 0.69 -11.52 16.27
CA SER A 32 -0.14 -12.71 16.47
C SER A 32 -1.48 -12.41 17.17
N ASN A 33 -1.64 -11.22 17.77
CA ASN A 33 -2.76 -10.92 18.66
C ASN A 33 -3.37 -9.52 18.50
N LEU A 34 -2.92 -8.75 17.49
CA LEU A 34 -3.33 -7.36 17.22
C LEU A 34 -2.96 -6.34 18.30
N LYS A 35 -2.20 -6.74 19.33
CA LYS A 35 -1.79 -5.88 20.45
C LYS A 35 -0.29 -5.66 20.46
N ASP A 36 0.47 -6.75 20.38
CA ASP A 36 1.92 -6.73 20.37
C ASP A 36 2.39 -6.76 18.92
N TRP A 37 3.07 -5.69 18.50
CA TRP A 37 3.51 -5.51 17.12
C TRP A 37 5.03 -5.58 17.04
N THR A 38 5.53 -6.32 16.07
CA THR A 38 6.97 -6.45 15.76
C THR A 38 7.25 -5.75 14.45
N TYR A 39 8.20 -4.81 14.43
CA TYR A 39 8.69 -4.21 13.18
C TYR A 39 9.36 -5.29 12.32
N GLU A 40 9.01 -5.32 11.03
CA GLU A 40 9.54 -6.29 10.07
C GLU A 40 10.44 -5.62 9.03
N SER A 41 9.97 -4.56 8.38
CA SER A 41 10.72 -3.85 7.34
C SER A 41 10.12 -2.48 7.04
N SER A 42 10.82 -1.70 6.20
CA SER A 42 10.29 -0.49 5.58
C SER A 42 10.41 -0.56 4.05
N PHE A 43 9.56 0.20 3.37
CA PHE A 43 9.50 0.32 1.91
C PHE A 43 9.39 1.79 1.51
N GLY A 44 10.05 2.16 0.42
CA GLY A 44 9.92 3.47 -0.22
C GLY A 44 11.24 4.21 -0.46
N GLU A 45 12.36 3.79 0.15
CA GLU A 45 13.64 4.48 -0.09
C GLU A 45 14.07 4.38 -1.56
N GLY A 46 14.03 5.52 -2.26
CA GLY A 46 14.38 5.60 -3.69
C GLY A 46 13.30 5.08 -4.64
N GLU A 47 12.09 4.78 -4.15
CA GLU A 47 11.02 4.17 -4.93
C GLU A 47 9.70 4.94 -4.79
N GLY A 48 9.07 5.25 -5.93
CA GLY A 48 7.82 6.02 -5.95
C GLY A 48 8.03 7.52 -5.91
N ALA A 49 6.92 8.26 -5.81
CA ALA A 49 6.94 9.71 -5.71
C ALA A 49 7.06 10.17 -4.24
N HIS A 50 8.00 11.07 -3.96
CA HIS A 50 8.24 11.68 -2.65
C HIS A 50 8.00 13.20 -2.64
N GLY A 51 7.15 13.69 -3.56
CA GLY A 51 6.83 15.12 -3.71
C GLY A 51 6.05 15.72 -2.54
N GLY A 52 5.61 14.90 -1.59
CA GLY A 52 4.98 15.31 -0.35
C GLY A 52 4.66 14.11 0.54
N VAL A 53 3.66 14.23 1.38
CA VAL A 53 3.47 13.33 2.51
C VAL A 53 2.84 12.01 2.07
N TRP A 54 3.42 10.88 2.48
CA TRP A 54 2.85 9.55 2.25
C TRP A 54 1.76 9.27 3.28
N GLU A 55 0.59 8.82 2.81
CA GLU A 55 -0.64 8.65 3.60
C GLU A 55 -1.44 7.44 3.12
N CYS A 56 -2.37 6.97 3.96
CA CYS A 56 -3.39 5.97 3.63
C CYS A 56 -2.85 4.75 2.82
N PRO A 57 -1.89 3.98 3.36
CA PRO A 57 -1.41 2.79 2.68
C PRO A 57 -2.51 1.73 2.57
N ASP A 58 -2.39 0.86 1.56
CA ASP A 58 -3.12 -0.39 1.49
C ASP A 58 -2.23 -1.50 0.94
N LEU A 59 -2.51 -2.76 1.29
CA LEU A 59 -1.78 -3.92 0.80
C LEU A 59 -2.75 -5.05 0.49
N ILE A 60 -2.74 -5.51 -0.76
CA ILE A 60 -3.68 -6.51 -1.26
C ILE A 60 -3.03 -7.47 -2.25
N GLU A 61 -3.45 -8.74 -2.23
CA GLU A 61 -3.06 -9.74 -3.23
C GLU A 61 -4.12 -9.83 -4.32
N LEU A 62 -3.71 -9.71 -5.58
CA LEU A 62 -4.59 -9.77 -6.74
C LEU A 62 -4.17 -10.89 -7.71
N PRO A 63 -5.12 -11.57 -8.37
CA PRO A 63 -4.82 -12.44 -9.50
C PRO A 63 -4.31 -11.62 -10.68
N VAL A 64 -3.42 -12.20 -11.48
CA VAL A 64 -2.97 -11.60 -12.74
C VAL A 64 -3.81 -12.19 -13.87
N ASP A 65 -4.58 -11.33 -14.54
CA ASP A 65 -5.49 -11.73 -15.61
C ASP A 65 -4.82 -12.60 -16.68
N GLY A 66 -5.48 -13.71 -17.01
CA GLY A 66 -4.98 -14.67 -18.00
C GLY A 66 -3.84 -15.57 -17.50
N SER A 67 -3.59 -15.63 -16.19
CA SER A 67 -2.57 -16.51 -15.59
C SER A 67 -3.00 -17.07 -14.25
N ASP A 68 -2.29 -18.11 -13.78
CA ASP A 68 -2.44 -18.67 -12.42
C ASP A 68 -1.62 -17.90 -11.37
N LEU A 69 -0.98 -16.79 -11.76
CA LEU A 69 -0.13 -16.01 -10.88
C LEU A 69 -0.95 -15.05 -10.03
N LYS A 70 -0.45 -14.78 -8.83
CA LYS A 70 -0.91 -13.71 -7.96
C LYS A 70 0.23 -12.74 -7.67
N LYS A 71 -0.12 -11.47 -7.50
CA LYS A 71 0.83 -10.39 -7.16
C LYS A 71 0.30 -9.57 -6.01
N TRP A 72 1.22 -9.04 -5.21
CA TRP A 72 0.90 -8.10 -4.17
C TRP A 72 0.93 -6.68 -4.75
N VAL A 73 -0.10 -5.91 -4.43
CA VAL A 73 -0.22 -4.50 -4.77
C VAL A 73 -0.18 -3.70 -3.47
N LEU A 74 0.83 -2.86 -3.35
CA LEU A 74 0.97 -1.88 -2.26
C LEU A 74 0.50 -0.53 -2.80
N VAL A 75 -0.48 0.06 -2.13
CA VAL A 75 -1.04 1.37 -2.46
C VAL A 75 -0.48 2.38 -1.48
N CYS A 76 -0.13 3.57 -1.96
CA CYS A 76 0.23 4.70 -1.14
C CYS A 76 -0.43 5.96 -1.70
N ASN A 77 -1.09 6.73 -0.84
CA ASN A 77 -1.62 8.03 -1.22
C ASN A 77 -0.58 9.11 -0.89
N ILE A 78 -0.59 10.22 -1.62
CA ILE A 78 0.35 11.33 -1.44
C ILE A 78 -0.34 12.69 -1.47
N ASN A 79 0.01 13.60 -0.55
CA ASN A 79 -0.43 14.99 -0.57
C ASN A 79 0.55 15.94 0.16
N PRO A 80 0.95 17.08 -0.43
CA PRO A 80 0.86 17.42 -1.85
C PRO A 80 1.79 16.49 -2.67
N GLY A 81 1.85 16.68 -3.99
CA GLY A 81 2.82 15.98 -4.85
C GLY A 81 2.21 15.06 -5.90
N GLY A 82 0.89 15.12 -6.10
CA GLY A 82 0.23 14.48 -7.24
C GLY A 82 0.68 15.06 -8.59
N PRO A 83 0.56 14.29 -9.69
CA PRO A 83 1.06 14.69 -11.02
C PRO A 83 0.40 15.96 -11.57
N PHE A 84 -0.79 16.32 -11.08
CA PHE A 84 -1.52 17.53 -11.47
C PHE A 84 -1.64 18.57 -10.34
N GLY A 85 -0.78 18.46 -9.32
CA GLY A 85 -0.83 19.25 -8.10
C GLY A 85 -1.89 18.72 -7.12
N GLY A 86 -1.70 19.01 -5.83
CA GLY A 86 -2.56 18.46 -4.78
C GLY A 86 -2.25 16.98 -4.50
N SER A 87 -3.31 16.20 -4.36
CA SER A 87 -3.26 14.81 -3.90
C SER A 87 -3.27 13.81 -5.06
N ALA A 88 -2.81 12.58 -4.80
CA ALA A 88 -2.89 11.47 -5.75
C ALA A 88 -2.71 10.12 -5.07
N THR A 89 -2.99 9.04 -5.81
CA THR A 89 -2.76 7.66 -5.39
C THR A 89 -1.71 7.01 -6.29
N GLN A 90 -0.60 6.56 -5.71
CA GLN A 90 0.40 5.73 -6.38
C GLN A 90 0.27 4.26 -5.93
N TYR A 91 0.76 3.34 -6.74
CA TYR A 91 0.78 1.93 -6.40
C TYR A 91 2.06 1.23 -6.89
N PHE A 92 2.37 0.13 -6.23
CA PHE A 92 3.53 -0.71 -6.49
C PHE A 92 3.05 -2.15 -6.67
N VAL A 93 3.57 -2.85 -7.67
CA VAL A 93 3.25 -4.26 -7.93
C VAL A 93 4.49 -5.08 -7.63
N GLY A 94 4.33 -6.16 -6.87
CA GLY A 94 5.48 -6.89 -6.38
C GLY A 94 5.14 -8.20 -5.69
N SER A 95 6.04 -8.58 -4.79
CA SER A 95 5.90 -9.74 -3.91
C SER A 95 5.96 -9.33 -2.45
N PHE A 96 5.30 -10.11 -1.60
CA PHE A 96 5.31 -9.92 -0.15
C PHE A 96 5.41 -11.28 0.53
N ASP A 97 6.38 -11.43 1.44
CA ASP A 97 6.64 -12.69 2.15
C ASP A 97 6.03 -12.73 3.56
N GLY A 98 5.24 -11.72 3.93
CA GLY A 98 4.74 -11.51 5.29
C GLY A 98 5.63 -10.61 6.16
N ARG A 99 6.79 -10.18 5.66
CA ARG A 99 7.75 -9.32 6.37
C ARG A 99 8.21 -8.14 5.51
N LYS A 100 8.56 -8.38 4.25
CA LYS A 100 9.10 -7.39 3.31
C LYS A 100 8.34 -7.38 1.99
N PHE A 101 7.99 -6.20 1.52
CA PHE A 101 7.49 -5.98 0.17
C PHE A 101 8.67 -5.71 -0.78
N VAL A 102 8.65 -6.33 -1.95
CA VAL A 102 9.64 -6.14 -3.02
C VAL A 102 8.93 -5.73 -4.29
N ASN A 103 9.20 -4.52 -4.76
CA ASN A 103 8.63 -3.94 -5.97
C ASN A 103 9.27 -4.52 -7.24
N ASP A 104 8.46 -4.89 -8.22
CA ASP A 104 8.92 -5.39 -9.51
C ASP A 104 9.41 -4.27 -10.45
N SER A 105 9.13 -2.99 -10.13
CA SER A 105 9.45 -1.83 -10.99
C SER A 105 9.99 -0.63 -10.18
N PRO A 106 11.16 -0.75 -9.52
CA PRO A 106 11.66 0.27 -8.58
C PRO A 106 11.92 1.64 -9.22
N SER A 107 12.23 1.69 -10.52
CA SER A 107 12.54 2.93 -11.23
C SER A 107 11.32 3.63 -11.85
N VAL A 108 10.10 3.12 -11.64
CA VAL A 108 8.88 3.63 -12.30
C VAL A 108 7.80 3.91 -11.27
N THR A 109 7.42 5.18 -11.14
CA THR A 109 6.22 5.57 -10.38
C THR A 109 4.97 5.28 -11.21
N LYS A 110 4.02 4.53 -10.63
CA LYS A 110 2.73 4.23 -11.24
C LYS A 110 1.62 4.93 -10.46
N TRP A 111 0.84 5.75 -11.16
CA TRP A 111 -0.35 6.41 -10.62
C TRP A 111 -1.58 5.57 -10.88
N MET A 112 -2.43 5.40 -9.87
CA MET A 112 -3.66 4.62 -9.96
C MET A 112 -4.70 5.32 -10.84
N ASP A 113 -4.75 6.64 -10.77
CA ASP A 113 -5.64 7.51 -11.54
C ASP A 113 -4.88 8.78 -11.94
N TRP A 114 -5.25 9.35 -13.09
CA TRP A 114 -4.65 10.56 -13.65
C TRP A 114 -5.59 11.78 -13.56
N GLY A 115 -6.71 11.66 -12.85
CA GLY A 115 -7.59 12.74 -12.45
C GLY A 115 -7.05 13.48 -11.22
N LYS A 116 -7.64 14.65 -10.93
CA LYS A 116 -7.27 15.46 -9.75
C LYS A 116 -7.93 14.99 -8.45
N ASP A 117 -9.06 14.31 -8.56
CA ASP A 117 -9.97 14.05 -7.44
C ASP A 117 -10.03 12.54 -7.14
N HIS A 118 -8.87 11.91 -6.98
CA HIS A 118 -8.74 10.49 -6.64
C HIS A 118 -7.73 10.31 -5.50
N TYR A 119 -8.23 10.29 -4.26
CA TYR A 119 -7.39 10.26 -3.06
C TYR A 119 -7.88 9.30 -1.97
N ALA A 120 -6.98 8.94 -1.06
CA ALA A 120 -7.24 8.07 0.08
C ALA A 120 -7.92 6.74 -0.31
N THR A 121 -7.47 6.14 -1.41
CA THR A 121 -8.01 4.87 -1.89
C THR A 121 -7.68 3.74 -0.91
N VAL A 122 -8.72 3.02 -0.49
CA VAL A 122 -8.64 1.86 0.39
C VAL A 122 -9.54 0.74 -0.12
N THR A 123 -9.23 -0.49 0.26
CA THR A 123 -9.96 -1.70 -0.10
C THR A 123 -10.86 -2.16 1.04
N TRP A 124 -12.01 -2.71 0.67
CA TRP A 124 -12.91 -3.38 1.61
C TRP A 124 -12.29 -4.67 2.14
N SER A 125 -12.30 -4.86 3.46
CA SER A 125 -11.86 -6.11 4.07
C SER A 125 -12.94 -7.19 3.93
N ASN A 126 -12.52 -8.44 3.66
CA ASN A 126 -13.39 -9.62 3.56
C ASN A 126 -14.49 -9.53 2.48
N ALA A 127 -14.29 -8.69 1.46
CA ALA A 127 -15.18 -8.67 0.30
C ALA A 127 -14.97 -9.95 -0.55
N PRO A 128 -16.03 -10.46 -1.22
CA PRO A 128 -15.92 -11.64 -2.08
C PRO A 128 -15.04 -11.39 -3.31
N GLU A 129 -14.98 -10.14 -3.76
CA GLU A 129 -14.09 -9.63 -4.81
C GLU A 129 -13.41 -8.35 -4.29
N VAL A 130 -12.25 -8.00 -4.85
CA VAL A 130 -11.58 -6.76 -4.46
C VAL A 130 -12.38 -5.56 -4.92
N ALA A 131 -12.79 -4.75 -3.97
CA ALA A 131 -13.46 -3.48 -4.21
C ALA A 131 -12.72 -2.36 -3.48
N THR A 132 -12.55 -1.22 -4.14
CA THR A 132 -11.94 0.00 -3.59
C THR A 132 -12.99 1.08 -3.36
N LEU A 133 -12.76 1.91 -2.35
CA LEU A 133 -13.44 3.19 -2.14
C LEU A 133 -12.38 4.28 -2.00
N LEU A 134 -12.70 5.51 -2.38
CA LEU A 134 -11.80 6.66 -2.33
C LEU A 134 -12.56 7.95 -2.01
N TRP A 135 -11.81 8.99 -1.62
CA TRP A 135 -12.32 10.35 -1.49
C TRP A 135 -12.14 11.14 -2.79
N HIS A 136 -13.22 11.79 -3.21
CA HIS A 136 -13.29 12.64 -4.41
C HIS A 136 -13.51 14.08 -3.95
N GLY A 137 -12.47 14.91 -4.00
CA GLY A 137 -12.49 16.33 -3.62
C GLY A 137 -11.11 16.95 -3.43
#